data_AF-A0A4S8M4S9-F1
#
_entry.id   AF-A0A4S8M4S9-F1
#
_cell.length_a   1.000
_cell.length_b   1.000
_cell.length_c   1.000
_cell.angle_alpha   90.00
_cell.angle_beta   90.00
_cell.angle_gamma   90.00
#
_symmetry.space_group_name_H-M   'P 1'
#
loop_
_entity.id
_entity.type
_entity.pdbx_description
1 polymer ?
#
loop_
_entity_poly.entity_id
_entity_poly.type
_entity_poly.pdbx_seq_one_letter_code
_entity_poly.pdbx_strand_id
1 'polypeptide(L)'
;MGSLHIILNELGFDSRLAAFVRFDRNDFNDPRLFILALAYRLASFDHRLGEIIVDVVQQRPNIAETQKLSEQLESLVLEPLNKHCNEMQGEGPIVIVIDGLDECMQNSRDSFSELLQLFTDDHFFAPFPHVRVIIASRPEYAIRKAFTKNHIYHFPLDITTPETHADVKLFLTHELSKIPNFEDAAPGALDTLAHRASGLFIWARVTIDFIAGDPDKRLREVVKADPPADAVHALTILYHTALDCIAEDKDMEADIRVTLGII
;
A
#
# COMPACT_ATOMS: atom_id res chain seq x y z
N MET A 1 -3.71 -7.16 8.38
CA MET A 1 -2.66 -6.15 8.66
C MET A 1 -1.64 -6.22 7.53
N GLY A 2 -1.20 -5.10 6.97
CA GLY A 2 -0.30 -5.07 5.80
C GLY A 2 1.15 -5.43 6.16
N SER A 3 1.92 -5.92 5.18
CA SER A 3 3.34 -6.29 5.35
C SER A 3 4.20 -5.12 5.84
N LEU A 4 3.91 -3.89 5.40
CA LEU A 4 4.62 -2.69 5.79
C LEU A 4 4.53 -2.39 7.31
N HIS A 5 3.36 -2.66 7.92
CA HIS A 5 3.15 -2.48 9.36
C HIS A 5 4.03 -3.43 10.19
N ILE A 6 4.15 -4.69 9.75
CA ILE A 6 4.95 -5.72 10.42
C ILE A 6 6.44 -5.38 10.31
N ILE A 7 6.90 -5.05 9.09
CA ILE A 7 8.30 -4.71 8.83
C ILE A 7 8.75 -3.50 9.65
N LEU A 8 7.92 -2.45 9.74
CA LEU A 8 8.29 -1.24 10.50
C LEU A 8 8.31 -1.46 12.01
N ASN A 9 7.50 -2.39 12.54
CA ASN A 9 7.57 -2.78 13.94
C ASN A 9 8.80 -3.67 14.23
N GLU A 10 9.26 -4.47 13.27
CA GLU A 10 10.36 -5.42 13.45
C GLU A 10 11.76 -4.82 13.24
N LEU A 11 11.88 -3.68 12.54
CA LEU A 11 13.17 -3.09 12.16
C LEU A 11 13.99 -2.43 13.28
N GLY A 12 13.60 -2.56 14.56
CA GLY A 12 14.50 -2.32 15.70
C GLY A 12 15.11 -0.91 15.82
N PHE A 13 14.51 0.10 15.21
CA PHE A 13 14.91 1.49 15.44
C PHE A 13 14.37 1.98 16.79
N ASP A 14 15.02 2.97 17.42
CA ASP A 14 14.43 3.77 18.52
C ASP A 14 13.18 4.58 18.06
N SER A 15 12.66 4.29 16.86
CA SER A 15 11.50 4.94 16.26
C SER A 15 10.24 4.20 16.64
N ARG A 16 9.21 4.95 17.05
CA ARG A 16 7.96 4.38 17.57
C ARG A 16 6.85 4.58 16.56
N LEU A 17 6.27 3.49 16.06
CA LEU A 17 5.14 3.53 15.14
C LEU A 17 3.88 3.99 15.89
N ALA A 18 3.50 5.27 15.74
CA ALA A 18 2.33 5.82 16.41
C ALA A 18 1.04 5.68 15.62
N ALA A 19 1.14 5.66 14.28
CA ALA A 19 -0.04 5.48 13.46
C ALA A 19 0.30 4.71 12.18
N PHE A 20 -0.59 3.79 11.83
CA PHE A 20 -0.67 3.18 10.51
C PHE A 20 -2.09 3.37 10.01
N VAL A 21 -2.24 4.14 8.93
CA VAL A 21 -3.51 4.40 8.27
C VAL A 21 -3.38 3.93 6.83
N ARG A 22 -4.20 2.95 6.45
CA ARG A 22 -4.25 2.42 5.09
C ARG A 22 -5.53 2.87 4.42
N PHE A 23 -5.40 3.53 3.29
CA PHE A 23 -6.52 3.72 2.39
C PHE A 23 -6.75 2.43 1.60
N ASP A 24 -8.02 2.11 1.40
CA ASP A 24 -8.47 0.96 0.64
C ASP A 24 -9.68 1.36 -0.18
N ARG A 25 -9.68 1.06 -1.49
CA ARG A 25 -10.73 1.47 -2.43
C ARG A 25 -12.14 1.09 -2.00
N ASN A 26 -12.30 0.03 -1.20
CA ASN A 26 -13.61 -0.53 -0.86
C ASN A 26 -14.05 -0.22 0.57
N ASP A 27 -13.15 0.17 1.46
CA ASP A 27 -13.42 0.33 2.89
C ASP A 27 -13.10 1.76 3.36
N PHE A 28 -11.81 2.10 3.42
CA PHE A 28 -11.34 3.40 3.88
C PHE A 28 -10.80 4.21 2.71
N ASN A 29 -11.68 4.86 1.95
CA ASN A 29 -11.31 5.59 0.73
C ASN A 29 -11.69 7.09 0.78
N ASP A 30 -12.27 7.57 1.88
CA ASP A 30 -12.68 8.96 2.01
C ASP A 30 -11.55 9.78 2.66
N PRO A 31 -10.93 10.73 1.93
CA PRO A 31 -9.87 11.56 2.50
C PRO A 31 -10.34 12.40 3.69
N ARG A 32 -11.65 12.67 3.82
CA ARG A 32 -12.21 13.44 4.93
C ARG A 32 -12.12 12.74 6.27
N LEU A 33 -12.02 11.42 6.27
CA LEU A 33 -11.92 10.62 7.48
C LEU A 33 -10.47 10.45 7.96
N PHE A 34 -9.48 10.83 7.13
CA PHE A 34 -8.07 10.58 7.40
C PHE A 34 -7.59 11.20 8.72
N ILE A 35 -7.90 12.48 8.95
CA ILE A 35 -7.42 13.18 10.15
C ILE A 35 -8.04 12.59 11.42
N LEU A 36 -9.32 12.23 11.38
CA LEU A 36 -10.00 11.59 12.50
C LEU A 36 -9.40 10.21 12.81
N ALA A 37 -9.13 9.42 11.77
CA ALA A 37 -8.46 8.13 11.91
C ALA A 37 -7.05 8.30 12.50
N LEU A 38 -6.29 9.31 12.03
CA LEU A 38 -4.96 9.61 12.55
C LEU A 38 -5.02 10.03 14.03
N ALA A 39 -5.90 10.95 14.40
CA ALA A 39 -6.10 11.38 15.79
C ALA A 39 -6.45 10.21 16.70
N TYR A 40 -7.37 9.32 16.27
CA TYR A 40 -7.71 8.11 17.01
C TYR A 40 -6.50 7.19 17.22
N ARG A 41 -5.66 7.01 16.18
CA ARG A 41 -4.45 6.18 16.28
C ARG A 41 -3.43 6.79 17.26
N LEU A 42 -3.20 8.09 17.19
CA LEU A 42 -2.30 8.80 18.10
C LEU A 42 -2.78 8.73 19.56
N ALA A 43 -4.08 8.92 19.79
CA ALA A 43 -4.69 8.77 21.11
C ALA A 43 -4.53 7.35 21.67
N SER A 44 -4.61 6.34 20.81
CA SER A 44 -4.43 4.93 21.19
C SER A 44 -2.96 4.56 21.42
N PHE A 45 -2.04 5.28 20.77
CA PHE A 45 -0.60 5.05 20.87
C PHE A 45 -0.03 5.59 22.19
N ASP A 46 -0.41 6.80 22.59
CA ASP A 46 0.06 7.43 23.82
C ASP A 46 -1.10 8.07 24.57
N HIS A 47 -1.34 7.62 25.80
CA HIS A 47 -2.41 8.13 26.66
C HIS A 47 -2.36 9.64 26.87
N ARG A 48 -1.15 10.24 26.89
CA ARG A 48 -0.94 11.69 27.09
C ARG A 48 -1.46 12.48 25.88
N LEU A 49 -1.22 11.97 24.66
CA LEU A 49 -1.85 12.50 23.45
C LEU A 49 -3.36 12.29 23.47
N GLY A 50 -3.81 11.12 23.94
CA GLY A 50 -5.22 10.79 24.07
C GLY A 50 -5.99 11.77 24.97
N GLU A 51 -5.45 12.10 26.14
CA GLU A 51 -6.03 13.08 27.07
C GLU A 51 -6.19 14.45 26.40
N ILE A 52 -5.14 14.94 25.73
CA ILE A 52 -5.18 16.23 25.04
C ILE A 52 -6.21 16.23 23.90
N ILE A 53 -6.29 15.14 23.12
CA ILE A 53 -7.26 15.01 22.03
C ILE A 53 -8.69 14.99 22.57
N VAL A 54 -8.94 14.27 23.68
CA VAL A 54 -10.24 14.25 24.35
C VAL A 54 -10.63 15.66 24.81
N ASP A 55 -9.71 16.40 25.43
CA ASP A 55 -9.95 17.78 25.85
C ASP A 55 -10.31 18.69 24.68
N VAL A 56 -9.62 18.56 23.53
CA VAL A 56 -9.92 19.33 22.32
C VAL A 56 -11.34 19.02 21.82
N VAL A 57 -11.74 17.74 21.78
CA VAL A 57 -13.08 17.34 21.34
C VAL A 57 -14.16 17.84 22.32
N GLN A 58 -13.91 17.82 23.63
CA GLN A 58 -14.84 18.37 24.62
C GLN A 58 -15.01 19.89 24.48
N GLN A 59 -13.93 20.62 24.18
CA GLN A 59 -13.97 22.08 23.99
C GLN A 59 -14.55 22.48 22.63
N ARG A 60 -14.38 21.64 21.60
CA ARG A 60 -14.87 21.87 20.23
C ARG A 60 -15.64 20.64 19.73
N PRO A 61 -16.88 20.40 20.19
CA PRO A 61 -17.64 19.19 19.85
C PRO A 61 -17.82 18.95 18.35
N ASN A 62 -17.89 20.02 17.56
CA ASN A 62 -18.12 19.95 16.11
C ASN A 62 -16.82 19.78 15.29
N ILE A 63 -15.65 19.64 15.91
CA ILE A 63 -14.36 19.55 15.18
C ILE A 63 -14.33 18.33 14.25
N ALA A 64 -14.97 17.23 14.63
CA ALA A 64 -15.09 16.04 13.80
C ALA A 64 -15.99 16.24 12.56
N GLU A 65 -16.89 17.23 12.61
CA GLU A 65 -17.84 17.57 11.53
C GLU A 65 -17.30 18.70 10.63
N THR A 66 -16.22 19.37 11.04
CA THR A 66 -15.58 20.42 10.26
C THR A 66 -15.14 19.90 8.89
N GLN A 67 -15.53 20.61 7.83
CA GLN A 67 -15.19 20.21 6.46
C GLN A 67 -13.72 20.44 6.09
N LYS A 68 -13.07 21.40 6.75
CA LYS A 68 -11.70 21.81 6.46
C LYS A 68 -10.71 20.88 7.16
N LEU A 69 -9.98 20.09 6.40
CA LEU A 69 -9.01 19.12 6.92
C LEU A 69 -7.85 19.80 7.63
N SER A 70 -7.47 21.02 7.21
CA SER A 70 -6.41 21.76 7.90
C SER A 70 -6.78 22.08 9.35
N GLU A 71 -8.03 22.48 9.61
CA GLU A 71 -8.50 22.80 10.97
C GLU A 71 -8.57 21.55 11.85
N GLN A 72 -8.98 20.42 11.27
CA GLN A 72 -8.94 19.14 11.95
C GLN A 72 -7.49 18.74 12.27
N LEU A 73 -6.56 18.89 11.32
CA LEU A 73 -5.17 18.49 11.49
C LEU A 73 -4.51 19.33 12.60
N GLU A 74 -4.69 20.64 12.55
CA GLU A 74 -4.19 21.56 13.55
C GLU A 74 -4.71 21.19 14.94
N SER A 75 -6.03 21.05 15.09
CA SER A 75 -6.67 20.86 16.41
C SER A 75 -6.44 19.46 16.98
N LEU A 76 -6.53 18.40 16.15
CA LEU A 76 -6.57 17.01 16.60
C LEU A 76 -5.23 16.28 16.51
N VAL A 77 -4.23 16.87 15.84
CA VAL A 77 -2.92 16.23 15.62
C VAL A 77 -1.79 17.15 16.02
N LEU A 78 -1.66 18.32 15.39
CA LEU A 78 -0.50 19.19 15.59
C LEU A 78 -0.49 19.86 16.97
N GLU A 79 -1.63 20.36 17.44
CA GLU A 79 -1.76 20.91 18.79
C GLU A 79 -1.43 19.87 19.89
N PRO A 80 -1.99 18.63 19.86
CA PRO A 80 -1.58 17.56 20.77
C PRO A 80 -0.09 17.25 20.71
N LEU A 81 0.48 17.08 19.52
CA LEU A 81 1.92 16.82 19.35
C LEU A 81 2.78 17.97 19.91
N ASN A 82 2.34 19.21 19.74
CA ASN A 82 3.08 20.38 20.22
C ASN A 82 3.04 20.48 21.75
N LYS A 83 1.85 20.32 22.35
CA LYS A 83 1.67 20.34 23.81
C LYS A 83 2.48 19.24 24.48
N HIS A 84 2.59 18.08 23.83
CA HIS A 84 3.26 16.90 24.37
C HIS A 84 4.76 16.78 24.01
N CYS A 85 5.27 17.69 23.17
CA CYS A 85 6.62 17.62 22.60
C CYS A 85 7.72 17.53 23.67
N ASN A 86 7.58 18.25 24.78
CA ASN A 86 8.59 18.26 25.85
C ASN A 86 8.62 16.98 26.67
N GLU A 87 7.46 16.36 26.90
CA GLU A 87 7.34 15.14 27.71
C GLU A 87 7.82 13.89 26.96
N MET A 88 7.86 13.97 25.62
CA MET A 88 8.34 12.91 24.74
C MET A 88 9.84 13.02 24.44
N GLN A 89 10.53 14.02 25.01
CA GLN A 89 11.96 14.20 24.79
C GLN A 89 12.74 12.99 25.29
N GLY A 90 13.55 12.40 24.40
CA GLY A 90 14.37 11.22 24.70
C GLY A 90 13.67 9.88 24.47
N GLU A 91 12.38 9.86 24.13
CA GLU A 91 11.65 8.62 23.81
C GLU A 91 11.80 8.19 22.33
N GLY A 92 12.59 8.92 21.55
CA GLY A 92 12.81 8.66 20.13
C GLY A 92 11.69 9.20 19.21
N PRO A 93 11.91 9.17 17.88
CA PRO A 93 10.98 9.76 16.92
C PRO A 93 9.68 8.96 16.79
N ILE A 94 8.59 9.67 16.51
CA ILE A 94 7.29 9.12 16.17
C ILE A 94 7.22 8.88 14.66
N VAL A 95 6.73 7.71 14.25
CA VAL A 95 6.49 7.37 12.85
C VAL A 95 4.99 7.26 12.58
N ILE A 96 4.55 7.94 11.53
CA ILE A 96 3.20 7.87 10.97
C ILE A 96 3.33 7.27 9.57
N VAL A 97 2.61 6.19 9.31
CA VAL A 97 2.63 5.49 8.03
C VAL A 97 1.27 5.62 7.37
N ILE A 98 1.27 6.06 6.12
CA ILE A 98 0.10 6.21 5.27
C ILE A 98 0.30 5.29 4.08
N ASP A 99 -0.54 4.27 3.97
CA ASP A 99 -0.47 3.28 2.91
C ASP A 99 -1.61 3.46 1.91
N GLY A 100 -1.31 3.37 0.62
CA GLY A 100 -2.29 3.47 -0.46
C GLY A 100 -2.91 4.86 -0.66
N LEU A 101 -2.16 5.96 -0.50
CA LEU A 101 -2.74 7.33 -0.65
C LEU A 101 -3.50 7.54 -1.97
N ASP A 102 -3.11 6.88 -3.06
CA ASP A 102 -3.82 6.93 -4.34
C ASP A 102 -5.24 6.35 -4.29
N GLU A 103 -5.55 5.51 -3.31
CA GLU A 103 -6.83 4.81 -3.21
C GLU A 103 -7.98 5.70 -2.72
N CYS A 104 -7.70 6.89 -2.18
CA CYS A 104 -8.72 7.86 -1.77
C CYS A 104 -9.00 8.96 -2.82
N MET A 105 -8.30 8.92 -3.96
CA MET A 105 -8.39 9.94 -5.02
C MET A 105 -9.79 10.08 -5.64
N GLN A 106 -10.56 8.99 -5.69
CA GLN A 106 -11.81 8.95 -6.46
C GLN A 106 -13.03 9.51 -5.69
N ASN A 107 -12.96 9.59 -4.36
CA ASN A 107 -14.13 9.94 -3.54
C ASN A 107 -14.41 11.44 -3.45
N SER A 108 -13.37 12.26 -3.28
CA SER A 108 -13.52 13.71 -3.20
C SER A 108 -12.25 14.40 -3.71
N ARG A 109 -12.33 15.02 -4.89
CA ARG A 109 -11.16 15.69 -5.49
C ARG A 109 -10.66 16.87 -4.66
N ASP A 110 -11.58 17.66 -4.12
CA ASP A 110 -11.23 18.86 -3.35
C ASP A 110 -10.58 18.46 -2.01
N SER A 111 -11.19 17.51 -1.30
CA SER A 111 -10.63 16.99 -0.04
C SER A 111 -9.32 16.23 -0.26
N PHE A 112 -9.18 15.49 -1.36
CA PHE A 112 -7.90 14.87 -1.72
C PHE A 112 -6.83 15.91 -2.03
N SER A 113 -7.17 16.97 -2.78
CA SER A 113 -6.24 18.08 -3.05
C SER A 113 -5.83 18.81 -1.77
N GLU A 114 -6.76 19.03 -0.84
CA GLU A 114 -6.45 19.60 0.47
C GLU A 114 -5.52 18.67 1.24
N LEU A 115 -5.81 17.36 1.29
CA LEU A 115 -4.96 16.38 1.96
C LEU A 115 -3.51 16.35 1.40
N LEU A 116 -3.35 16.44 0.07
CA LEU A 116 -2.03 16.58 -0.55
C LEU A 116 -1.31 17.86 -0.10
N GLN A 117 -2.03 18.98 0.04
CA GLN A 117 -1.45 20.22 0.55
C GLN A 117 -0.99 20.05 2.00
N LEU A 118 -1.77 19.37 2.85
CA LEU A 118 -1.39 19.13 4.25
C LEU A 118 -0.07 18.34 4.39
N PHE A 119 0.21 17.40 3.49
CA PHE A 119 1.45 16.62 3.53
C PHE A 119 2.65 17.33 2.90
N THR A 120 2.42 18.34 2.06
CA THR A 120 3.47 18.98 1.25
C THR A 120 3.73 20.43 1.64
N ASP A 121 2.88 21.04 2.46
CA ASP A 121 3.15 22.35 3.05
C ASP A 121 4.03 22.20 4.29
N ASP A 122 5.19 22.86 4.26
CA ASP A 122 6.15 22.90 5.35
C ASP A 122 5.55 23.42 6.66
N HIS A 123 4.45 24.18 6.61
CA HIS A 123 3.79 24.72 7.79
C HIS A 123 3.30 23.63 8.78
N PHE A 124 2.89 22.46 8.29
CA PHE A 124 2.22 21.47 9.13
C PHE A 124 3.20 20.54 9.86
N PHE A 125 4.03 19.78 9.14
CA PHE A 125 4.89 18.77 9.77
C PHE A 125 6.34 19.22 10.01
N ALA A 126 6.86 20.22 9.28
CA ALA A 126 8.24 20.67 9.46
C ALA A 126 8.56 21.21 10.87
N PRO A 127 7.62 21.84 11.61
CA PRO A 127 7.86 22.25 12.99
C PRO A 127 8.06 21.08 13.98
N PHE A 128 7.81 19.84 13.56
CA PHE A 128 7.84 18.65 14.40
C PHE A 128 9.00 17.72 14.00
N PRO A 129 10.26 18.05 14.34
CA PRO A 129 11.43 17.30 13.86
C PRO A 129 11.51 15.87 14.38
N HIS A 130 10.76 15.54 15.44
CA HIS A 130 10.63 14.21 16.01
C HIS A 130 9.53 13.37 15.34
N VAL A 131 8.74 13.94 14.43
CA VAL A 131 7.72 13.22 13.67
C VAL A 131 8.28 12.86 12.29
N ARG A 132 8.01 11.62 11.87
CA ARG A 132 8.37 11.08 10.56
C ARG A 132 7.10 10.58 9.88
N VAL A 133 6.78 11.14 8.72
CA VAL A 133 5.63 10.70 7.92
C VAL A 133 6.15 9.91 6.73
N ILE A 134 5.71 8.66 6.61
CA ILE A 134 6.02 7.77 5.49
C ILE A 134 4.74 7.56 4.70
N ILE A 135 4.78 7.86 3.40
CA ILE A 135 3.63 7.75 2.51
C ILE A 135 3.96 6.78 1.39
N ALA A 136 3.21 5.67 1.32
CA ALA A 136 3.24 4.74 0.21
C ALA A 136 2.05 5.02 -0.72
N SER A 137 2.33 5.11 -2.02
CA SER A 137 1.31 5.35 -3.04
C SER A 137 1.80 4.94 -4.42
N ARG A 138 0.87 4.71 -5.33
CA ARG A 138 1.18 4.70 -6.77
C ARG A 138 1.55 6.11 -7.22
N PRO A 139 2.42 6.23 -8.24
CA PRO A 139 2.87 7.52 -8.73
C PRO A 139 1.81 8.19 -9.62
N GLU A 140 0.57 8.34 -9.15
CA GLU A 140 -0.51 9.00 -9.88
C GLU A 140 -0.17 10.47 -10.17
N TYR A 141 -0.69 11.02 -11.27
CA TYR A 141 -0.30 12.36 -11.73
C TYR A 141 -0.48 13.44 -10.66
N ALA A 142 -1.61 13.43 -9.93
CA ALA A 142 -1.88 14.40 -8.88
C ALA A 142 -0.86 14.32 -7.73
N ILE A 143 -0.50 13.10 -7.32
CA ILE A 143 0.49 12.85 -6.26
C ILE A 143 1.88 13.30 -6.71
N ARG A 144 2.33 12.87 -7.89
CA ARG A 144 3.63 13.30 -8.45
C ARG A 144 3.76 14.81 -8.57
N LYS A 145 2.68 15.49 -8.92
CA LYS A 145 2.66 16.95 -9.06
C LYS A 145 2.76 17.66 -7.70
N ALA A 146 2.08 17.15 -6.68
CA ALA A 146 2.07 17.75 -5.35
C ALA A 146 3.38 17.52 -4.58
N PHE A 147 3.88 16.29 -4.57
CA PHE A 147 5.09 15.89 -3.86
C PHE A 147 6.35 16.25 -4.69
N THR A 148 6.65 17.55 -4.80
CA THR A 148 7.85 18.06 -5.50
C THR A 148 8.70 18.98 -4.63
N LYS A 149 8.36 19.09 -3.35
CA LYS A 149 8.97 20.02 -2.41
C LYS A 149 10.30 19.48 -1.90
N ASN A 150 11.25 20.37 -1.60
CA ASN A 150 12.63 19.99 -1.25
C ASN A 150 12.76 19.19 0.06
N HIS A 151 11.79 19.29 0.98
CA HIS A 151 11.78 18.55 2.24
C HIS A 151 11.23 17.12 2.09
N ILE A 152 10.76 16.74 0.89
CA ILE A 152 10.16 15.45 0.60
C ILE A 152 11.21 14.55 -0.05
N TYR A 153 11.44 13.39 0.57
CA TYR A 153 12.33 12.37 0.04
C TYR A 153 11.53 11.31 -0.71
N HIS A 154 11.91 11.05 -1.96
CA HIS A 154 11.27 10.03 -2.79
C HIS A 154 12.08 8.74 -2.77
N PHE A 155 11.39 7.63 -2.53
CA PHE A 155 11.93 6.29 -2.62
C PHE A 155 11.13 5.51 -3.68
N PRO A 156 11.40 5.73 -4.99
CA PRO A 156 10.67 5.03 -6.03
C PRO A 156 10.99 3.53 -5.99
N LEU A 157 9.93 2.71 -5.91
CA LEU A 157 10.04 1.26 -6.10
C LEU A 157 9.95 0.96 -7.59
N ASP A 158 11.12 0.86 -8.24
CA ASP A 158 11.22 0.62 -9.67
C ASP A 158 11.12 -0.87 -9.99
N ILE A 159 10.02 -1.25 -10.63
CA ILE A 159 9.75 -2.63 -11.04
C ILE A 159 10.59 -3.06 -12.25
N THR A 160 11.24 -2.12 -12.94
CA THR A 160 11.99 -2.38 -14.17
C THR A 160 13.45 -2.77 -13.93
N THR A 161 13.92 -2.69 -12.68
CA THR A 161 15.33 -2.95 -12.35
C THR A 161 15.70 -4.43 -12.50
N PRO A 162 16.96 -4.75 -12.84
CA PRO A 162 17.46 -6.12 -12.84
C PRO A 162 17.29 -6.83 -11.50
N GLU A 163 17.44 -6.11 -10.39
CA GLU A 163 17.27 -6.61 -9.03
C GLU A 163 15.82 -7.06 -8.79
N THR A 164 14.82 -6.23 -9.15
CA THR A 164 13.41 -6.61 -9.01
C THR A 164 13.06 -7.83 -9.86
N HIS A 165 13.59 -7.92 -11.09
CA HIS A 165 13.39 -9.10 -11.93
C HIS A 165 14.02 -10.37 -11.33
N ALA A 166 15.21 -10.25 -10.74
CA ALA A 166 15.87 -11.34 -10.05
C ALA A 166 15.08 -11.81 -8.83
N ASP A 167 14.54 -10.88 -8.04
CA ASP A 167 13.72 -11.20 -6.87
C ASP A 167 12.39 -11.87 -7.26
N VAL A 168 11.73 -11.41 -8.32
CA VAL A 168 10.51 -12.04 -8.86
C VAL A 168 10.82 -13.45 -9.37
N LYS A 169 11.93 -13.64 -10.09
CA LYS A 169 12.37 -14.97 -10.54
C LYS A 169 12.66 -15.89 -9.36
N LEU A 170 13.32 -15.40 -8.32
CA LEU A 170 13.61 -16.16 -7.11
C LEU A 170 12.30 -16.58 -6.41
N PHE A 171 11.35 -15.67 -6.28
CA PHE A 171 10.02 -15.94 -5.72
C PHE A 171 9.27 -17.01 -6.52
N LEU A 172 9.21 -16.88 -7.85
CA LEU A 172 8.62 -17.89 -8.74
C LEU A 172 9.29 -19.26 -8.57
N THR A 173 10.62 -19.29 -8.55
CA THR A 173 11.40 -20.53 -8.39
C THR A 173 11.02 -21.23 -7.09
N HIS A 174 10.99 -20.48 -5.99
CA HIS A 174 10.66 -21.02 -4.67
C HIS A 174 9.23 -21.55 -4.61
N GLU A 175 8.25 -20.77 -5.05
CA GLU A 175 6.84 -21.16 -4.94
C GLU A 175 6.46 -22.30 -5.90
N LEU A 176 6.96 -22.27 -7.14
CA LEU A 176 6.67 -23.34 -8.12
C LEU A 176 7.33 -24.66 -7.73
N SER A 177 8.45 -24.65 -7.01
CA SER A 177 9.08 -25.88 -6.47
C SER A 177 8.18 -26.63 -5.47
N LYS A 178 7.15 -25.97 -4.93
CA LYS A 178 6.17 -26.59 -4.02
C LYS A 178 5.08 -27.33 -4.77
N ILE A 179 4.95 -27.13 -6.08
CA ILE A 179 3.97 -27.82 -6.93
C ILE A 179 4.58 -29.16 -7.38
N PRO A 180 3.94 -30.31 -7.10
CA PRO A 180 4.44 -31.62 -7.52
C PRO A 180 4.63 -31.70 -9.03
N ASN A 181 5.74 -32.29 -9.47
CA ASN A 181 6.08 -32.55 -10.88
C ASN A 181 6.18 -31.30 -11.78
N PHE A 182 6.34 -30.09 -11.20
CA PHE A 182 6.46 -28.86 -12.00
C PHE A 182 7.67 -28.87 -12.96
N GLU A 183 8.85 -29.33 -12.50
CA GLU A 183 10.05 -29.39 -13.36
C GLU A 183 9.89 -30.35 -14.54
N ASP A 184 9.18 -31.47 -14.33
CA ASP A 184 8.87 -32.44 -15.40
C ASP A 184 7.85 -31.88 -16.39
N ALA A 185 6.89 -31.09 -15.89
CA ALA A 185 5.85 -30.48 -16.71
C ALA A 185 6.38 -29.38 -17.64
N ALA A 186 7.43 -28.64 -17.24
CA ALA A 186 7.90 -27.52 -18.03
C ALA A 186 9.38 -27.12 -17.83
N PRO A 187 10.30 -27.87 -18.47
CA PRO A 187 11.70 -27.48 -18.55
C PRO A 187 11.86 -26.08 -19.18
N GLY A 188 12.48 -25.15 -18.46
CA GLY A 188 12.78 -23.80 -18.97
C GLY A 188 11.63 -22.79 -18.97
N ALA A 189 10.43 -23.14 -18.46
CA ALA A 189 9.33 -22.18 -18.38
C ALA A 189 9.58 -21.05 -17.37
N LEU A 190 10.41 -21.28 -16.36
CA LEU A 190 10.70 -20.30 -15.31
C LEU A 190 11.20 -18.96 -15.87
N ASP A 191 12.12 -18.97 -16.83
CA ASP A 191 12.64 -17.74 -17.45
C ASP A 191 11.55 -16.99 -18.21
N THR A 192 10.66 -17.74 -18.86
CA THR A 192 9.51 -17.17 -19.58
C THR A 192 8.50 -16.57 -18.61
N LEU A 193 8.20 -17.24 -17.49
CA LEU A 193 7.30 -16.72 -16.45
C LEU A 193 7.89 -15.47 -15.78
N ALA A 194 9.19 -15.48 -15.45
CA ALA A 194 9.86 -14.33 -14.87
C ALA A 194 9.85 -13.12 -15.82
N HIS A 195 10.05 -13.36 -17.12
CA HIS A 195 9.94 -12.30 -18.13
C HIS A 195 8.51 -11.76 -18.24
N ARG A 196 7.50 -12.64 -18.30
CA ARG A 196 6.08 -12.26 -18.37
C ARG A 196 5.62 -11.50 -17.12
N ALA A 197 6.21 -11.77 -15.96
CA ALA A 197 5.88 -11.05 -14.74
C ALA A 197 6.17 -9.56 -14.81
N SER A 198 7.08 -9.10 -15.68
CA SER A 198 7.40 -7.66 -15.85
C SER A 198 7.67 -6.95 -14.52
N GLY A 199 8.40 -7.61 -13.62
CA GLY A 199 8.72 -7.10 -12.28
C GLY A 199 7.58 -7.12 -11.26
N LEU A 200 6.42 -7.70 -11.58
CA LEU A 200 5.25 -7.73 -10.70
C LEU A 200 5.15 -9.02 -9.87
N PHE A 201 5.30 -8.89 -8.55
CA PHE A 201 5.03 -9.99 -7.60
C PHE A 201 3.58 -10.45 -7.62
N ILE A 202 2.62 -9.53 -7.82
CA ILE A 202 1.20 -9.88 -7.91
C ILE A 202 0.92 -10.77 -9.12
N TRP A 203 1.58 -10.50 -10.27
CA TRP A 203 1.49 -11.34 -11.46
C TRP A 203 2.04 -12.75 -11.17
N ALA A 204 3.20 -12.82 -10.51
CA ALA A 204 3.81 -14.09 -10.15
C ALA A 204 2.90 -14.89 -9.22
N ARG A 205 2.33 -14.26 -8.18
CA ARG A 205 1.44 -14.92 -7.22
C ARG A 205 0.19 -15.48 -7.89
N VAL A 206 -0.52 -14.67 -8.65
CA VAL A 206 -1.74 -15.10 -9.36
C VAL A 206 -1.42 -16.22 -10.35
N THR A 207 -0.27 -16.15 -11.03
CA THR A 207 0.18 -17.20 -11.95
C THR A 207 0.43 -18.52 -11.23
N ILE A 208 1.11 -18.51 -10.08
CA ILE A 208 1.35 -19.70 -9.26
C ILE A 208 0.03 -20.33 -8.83
N ASP A 209 -0.87 -19.52 -8.28
CA ASP A 209 -2.17 -19.99 -7.78
C ASP A 209 -3.04 -20.55 -8.92
N PHE A 210 -3.02 -19.90 -10.08
CA PHE A 210 -3.69 -20.38 -11.29
C PHE A 210 -3.12 -21.73 -11.75
N ILE A 211 -1.80 -21.84 -11.91
CA ILE A 211 -1.11 -23.06 -12.35
C ILE A 211 -1.38 -24.23 -11.40
N ALA A 212 -1.44 -23.99 -10.09
CA ALA A 212 -1.64 -25.05 -9.10
C ALA A 212 -2.93 -25.86 -9.29
N GLY A 213 -3.96 -25.30 -9.96
CA GLY A 213 -5.21 -26.03 -10.26
C GLY A 213 -5.08 -27.10 -11.34
N ASP A 214 -4.27 -26.86 -12.38
CA ASP A 214 -3.93 -27.84 -13.43
C ASP A 214 -2.56 -27.47 -14.00
N PRO A 215 -1.46 -27.96 -13.40
CA PRO A 215 -0.11 -27.50 -13.71
C PRO A 215 0.26 -27.67 -15.18
N ASP A 216 -0.21 -28.73 -15.83
CA ASP A 216 0.11 -29.02 -17.21
C ASP A 216 -0.67 -28.10 -18.17
N LYS A 217 -2.01 -28.04 -18.04
CA LYS A 217 -2.85 -27.23 -18.95
C LYS A 217 -2.58 -25.75 -18.76
N ARG A 218 -2.67 -25.26 -17.53
CA ARG A 218 -2.68 -23.82 -17.22
C ARG A 218 -1.33 -23.17 -17.47
N LEU A 219 -0.23 -23.88 -17.19
CA LEU A 219 1.12 -23.40 -17.53
C LEU A 219 1.33 -23.25 -19.04
N ARG A 220 0.85 -24.21 -19.85
CA ARG A 220 0.93 -24.08 -21.32
C ARG A 220 0.19 -22.85 -21.81
N GLU A 221 -0.98 -22.55 -21.25
CA GLU A 221 -1.73 -21.36 -21.65
C GLU A 221 -1.01 -20.07 -21.25
N VAL A 222 -0.49 -20.00 -20.01
CA VAL A 222 0.30 -18.84 -19.57
C VAL A 222 1.57 -18.67 -20.40
N VAL A 223 2.24 -19.75 -20.84
CA VAL A 223 3.47 -19.70 -21.64
C VAL A 223 3.19 -19.42 -23.13
N LYS A 224 2.01 -19.74 -23.64
CA LYS A 224 1.61 -19.44 -25.04
C LYS A 224 1.13 -18.01 -25.24
N ALA A 225 0.58 -17.37 -24.20
CA ALA A 225 0.02 -16.02 -24.32
C ALA A 225 1.05 -15.02 -24.85
N ASP A 226 0.64 -13.87 -25.39
CA ASP A 226 1.59 -12.91 -25.94
C ASP A 226 2.53 -12.32 -24.86
N PRO A 227 3.78 -11.98 -25.21
CA PRO A 227 4.67 -11.29 -24.30
C PRO A 227 4.10 -9.90 -23.98
N PRO A 228 4.10 -9.49 -22.70
CA PRO A 228 3.54 -8.19 -22.33
C PRO A 228 4.44 -7.03 -22.77
N ALA A 229 3.81 -5.92 -23.16
CA ALA A 229 4.52 -4.68 -23.50
C ALA A 229 4.98 -3.92 -22.24
N ASP A 230 4.22 -4.02 -21.15
CA ASP A 230 4.52 -3.43 -19.85
C ASP A 230 3.78 -4.19 -18.73
N ALA A 231 3.99 -3.76 -17.50
CA ALA A 231 3.40 -4.33 -16.30
C ALA A 231 1.85 -4.33 -16.28
N VAL A 232 1.20 -3.31 -16.85
CA VAL A 232 -0.28 -3.24 -16.91
C VAL A 232 -0.81 -4.24 -17.93
N HIS A 233 -0.15 -4.32 -19.08
CA HIS A 233 -0.45 -5.34 -20.09
C HIS A 233 -0.20 -6.75 -19.56
N ALA A 234 0.86 -6.98 -18.77
CA ALA A 234 1.15 -8.27 -18.15
C ALA A 234 -0.01 -8.81 -17.32
N LEU A 235 -0.59 -7.98 -16.45
CA LEU A 235 -1.75 -8.37 -15.64
C LEU A 235 -3.00 -8.57 -16.51
N THR A 236 -3.21 -7.70 -17.49
CA THR A 236 -4.36 -7.81 -18.40
C THR A 236 -4.32 -9.14 -19.17
N ILE A 237 -3.17 -9.49 -19.75
CA ILE A 237 -2.97 -10.75 -20.47
C ILE A 237 -3.18 -11.95 -19.54
N LEU A 238 -2.63 -11.89 -18.31
CA LEU A 238 -2.79 -12.96 -17.32
C LEU A 238 -4.26 -13.18 -16.97
N TYR A 239 -4.99 -12.13 -16.61
CA TYR A 239 -6.40 -12.25 -16.25
C TYR A 239 -7.23 -12.78 -17.42
N HIS A 240 -7.01 -12.29 -18.64
CA HIS A 240 -7.71 -12.82 -19.81
C HIS A 240 -7.40 -14.31 -20.04
N THR A 241 -6.11 -14.67 -20.03
CA THR A 241 -5.68 -16.06 -20.24
C THR A 241 -6.26 -16.99 -19.19
N ALA A 242 -6.25 -16.57 -17.92
CA ALA A 242 -6.80 -17.36 -16.83
C ALA A 242 -8.32 -17.51 -16.97
N LEU A 243 -9.05 -16.42 -17.20
CA LEU A 243 -10.51 -16.45 -17.35
C LEU A 243 -10.96 -17.29 -18.55
N ASP A 244 -10.29 -17.15 -19.69
CA ASP A 244 -10.60 -17.94 -20.90
C ASP A 244 -10.35 -19.43 -20.65
N CYS A 245 -9.26 -19.79 -19.96
CA CYS A 245 -8.95 -21.17 -19.62
C CYS A 245 -9.93 -21.78 -18.61
N ILE A 246 -10.42 -20.99 -17.65
CA ILE A 246 -11.37 -21.42 -16.60
C ILE A 246 -12.79 -21.54 -17.14
N ALA A 247 -13.18 -20.72 -18.12
CA ALA A 247 -14.50 -20.79 -18.73
C ALA A 247 -14.78 -22.15 -19.40
N GLU A 248 -13.74 -22.93 -19.69
CA GLU A 248 -13.81 -24.29 -20.21
C GLU A 248 -13.85 -25.37 -19.12
N ASP A 249 -13.70 -25.00 -17.84
CA ASP A 249 -13.54 -25.91 -16.71
C ASP A 249 -14.86 -26.11 -15.93
N LYS A 250 -14.99 -27.25 -15.23
CA LYS A 250 -16.25 -27.63 -14.56
C LYS A 250 -16.47 -26.95 -13.21
N ASP A 251 -15.41 -26.50 -12.54
CA ASP A 251 -15.43 -25.85 -11.21
C ASP A 251 -15.15 -24.33 -11.28
N MET A 252 -15.81 -23.66 -12.23
CA MET A 252 -15.62 -22.26 -12.61
C MET A 252 -15.64 -21.25 -11.44
N GLU A 253 -16.49 -21.44 -10.41
CA GLU A 253 -16.62 -20.46 -9.31
C GLU A 253 -15.39 -20.42 -8.40
N ALA A 254 -14.80 -21.58 -8.08
CA ALA A 254 -13.63 -21.66 -7.21
C ALA A 254 -12.39 -21.06 -7.89
N ASP A 255 -12.22 -21.33 -9.19
CA ASP A 255 -11.10 -20.86 -9.99
C ASP A 255 -11.15 -19.36 -10.30
N ILE A 256 -12.35 -18.78 -10.46
CA ILE A 256 -12.52 -17.33 -10.64
C ILE A 256 -12.06 -16.56 -9.39
N ARG A 257 -12.40 -17.05 -8.19
CA ARG A 257 -12.01 -16.40 -6.92
C ARG A 257 -10.48 -16.36 -6.75
N VAL A 258 -9.83 -17.48 -7.03
CA VAL A 258 -8.36 -17.60 -7.03
C VAL A 258 -7.74 -16.62 -8.02
N THR A 259 -8.26 -16.57 -9.24
CA THR A 259 -7.73 -15.72 -10.32
C THR A 259 -7.90 -14.24 -10.03
N LEU A 260 -9.05 -13.80 -9.51
CA LEU A 260 -9.32 -12.39 -9.21
C LEU A 260 -8.68 -11.91 -7.90
N GLY A 261 -8.00 -12.78 -7.16
CA GLY A 261 -7.41 -12.45 -5.86
C GLY A 261 -8.46 -12.14 -4.78
N ILE A 262 -9.69 -12.64 -4.95
CA ILE A 262 -10.77 -12.53 -3.96
C ILE A 262 -10.70 -13.80 -3.11
N ILE A 263 -9.93 -13.77 -2.04
CA ILE A 263 -9.91 -14.83 -1.01
C ILE A 263 -11.12 -14.65 -0.10
#